data_AF-A0A8T4WLV5-F1
#
_entry.id   AF-A0A8T4WLV5-F1
#
_cell.length_a   1.000
_cell.length_b   1.000
_cell.length_c   1.000
_cell.angle_alpha   90.00
_cell.angle_beta   90.00
_cell.angle_gamma   90.00
#
_symmetry.space_group_name_H-M   'P 1'
#
loop_
_entity.id
_entity.type
_entity.pdbx_description
1 polymer ?
#
loop_
_entity_poly.entity_id
_entity_poly.type
_entity_poly.pdbx_seq_one_letter_code
_entity_poly.pdbx_strand_id
1 'polypeptide(L)'
;MQELFGFGTDIREVKRVLKEVYYTARDPETKEKTKELVADVIRLEEKVETLQSLYNSSRNARRILKDYKAKAFLEKSGRALSRRSESYRDKHHQIPAAHLAKYRATLEDHVEDVSEEIDSWVSDIENLDTTPSPPS
;
A
#
# COMPACT_ATOMS: atom_id res chain seq x y z
N MET A 1 4.77 8.15 -14.43
CA MET A 1 4.35 8.51 -13.07
C MET A 1 2.83 8.66 -12.98
N GLN A 2 2.09 8.06 -13.89
CA GLN A 2 0.66 7.82 -13.72
C GLN A 2 0.45 6.67 -12.72
N GLU A 3 1.42 5.76 -12.67
CA GLU A 3 1.41 4.51 -11.92
C GLU A 3 1.41 4.74 -10.41
N LEU A 4 2.25 5.63 -9.85
CA LEU A 4 2.24 5.91 -8.40
C LEU A 4 1.00 6.71 -7.94
N PHE A 5 0.50 7.63 -8.77
CA PHE A 5 -0.73 8.36 -8.44
C PHE A 5 -1.96 7.44 -8.59
N GLY A 6 -1.94 6.54 -9.56
CA GLY A 6 -2.89 5.43 -9.69
C GLY A 6 -2.83 4.54 -8.45
N PHE A 7 -1.63 4.13 -8.04
CA PHE A 7 -1.40 3.32 -6.85
C PHE A 7 -1.90 3.99 -5.56
N GLY A 8 -1.67 5.29 -5.39
CA GLY A 8 -2.25 6.06 -4.27
C GLY A 8 -3.77 6.17 -4.33
N THR A 9 -4.38 6.03 -5.51
CA THR A 9 -5.84 5.94 -5.65
C THR A 9 -6.34 4.54 -5.27
N ASP A 10 -5.64 3.49 -5.70
CA ASP A 10 -5.94 2.10 -5.31
C ASP A 10 -5.88 1.91 -3.78
N ILE A 11 -4.86 2.47 -3.11
CA ILE A 11 -4.74 2.43 -1.64
C ILE A 11 -5.94 3.11 -0.95
N ARG A 12 -6.36 4.27 -1.46
CA ARG A 12 -7.52 4.99 -0.91
C ARG A 12 -8.82 4.20 -1.06
N GLU A 13 -8.97 3.49 -2.17
CA GLU A 13 -10.13 2.60 -2.37
C GLU A 13 -10.06 1.38 -1.45
N VAL A 14 -8.89 0.75 -1.30
CA VAL A 14 -8.68 -0.36 -0.35
C VAL A 14 -9.02 0.08 1.07
N LYS A 15 -8.56 1.26 1.50
CA LYS A 15 -8.90 1.84 2.80
C LYS A 15 -10.42 2.02 2.97
N ARG A 16 -11.12 2.48 1.93
CA ARG A 16 -12.58 2.62 1.93
C ARG A 16 -13.27 1.27 2.10
N VAL A 17 -12.86 0.26 1.34
CA VAL A 17 -13.36 -1.12 1.43
C VAL A 17 -13.17 -1.70 2.83
N LEU A 18 -11.99 -1.54 3.41
CA LEU A 18 -11.71 -2.05 4.76
C LEU A 18 -12.51 -1.32 5.85
N LYS A 19 -12.74 -0.01 5.71
CA LYS A 19 -13.64 0.73 6.60
C LYS A 19 -15.07 0.19 6.52
N GLU A 20 -15.56 -0.13 5.32
CA GLU A 20 -16.87 -0.75 5.14
C GLU A 20 -16.96 -2.08 5.90
N VAL A 21 -15.95 -2.95 5.77
CA VAL A 21 -15.88 -4.20 6.54
C VAL A 21 -15.89 -3.94 8.04
N TYR A 22 -15.07 -3.00 8.52
CA TYR A 22 -15.00 -2.62 9.94
C TYR A 22 -16.37 -2.16 10.49
N TYR A 23 -17.10 -1.33 9.75
CA TYR A 23 -18.39 -0.81 10.20
C TYR A 23 -19.54 -1.82 10.09
N THR A 24 -19.41 -2.82 9.22
CA THR A 24 -20.44 -3.84 9.00
C THR A 24 -20.17 -5.15 9.75
N ALA A 25 -18.95 -5.34 10.29
CA ALA A 25 -18.58 -6.49 11.09
C ALA A 25 -19.41 -6.61 12.37
N ARG A 26 -20.06 -7.76 12.53
CA ARG A 26 -20.82 -8.12 13.74
C ARG A 26 -19.95 -8.81 14.79
N ASP A 27 -18.92 -9.53 14.33
CA ASP A 27 -17.99 -10.25 15.17
C ASP A 27 -16.92 -9.28 15.73
N PRO A 28 -16.74 -9.19 17.07
CA PRO A 28 -15.78 -8.27 17.68
C PRO A 28 -14.33 -8.53 17.28
N GLU A 29 -13.94 -9.80 17.11
CA GLU A 29 -12.57 -10.16 16.71
C GLU A 29 -12.28 -9.69 15.29
N THR A 30 -13.18 -9.99 14.36
CA THR A 30 -13.10 -9.52 12.97
C THR A 30 -13.05 -8.00 12.89
N LYS A 31 -13.82 -7.31 13.74
CA LYS A 31 -13.83 -5.86 13.80
C LYS A 31 -12.48 -5.29 14.26
N GLU A 32 -11.92 -5.80 15.35
CA GLU A 32 -10.62 -5.31 15.84
C GLU A 32 -9.49 -5.61 14.85
N LYS A 33 -9.49 -6.81 14.26
CA LYS A 33 -8.50 -7.20 13.25
C LYS A 33 -8.60 -6.38 11.97
N THR A 34 -9.82 -6.05 11.54
CA THR A 34 -10.01 -5.15 10.39
C THR A 34 -9.56 -3.73 10.72
N LYS A 35 -9.73 -3.27 11.97
CA LYS A 35 -9.24 -1.96 12.41
C LYS A 35 -7.71 -1.88 12.40
N GLU A 36 -7.01 -2.91 12.85
CA GLU A 36 -5.55 -3.03 12.72
C GLU A 36 -5.13 -2.89 11.25
N LEU A 37 -5.75 -3.67 10.35
CA LEU A 37 -5.46 -3.63 8.92
C LEU A 37 -5.77 -2.26 8.27
N VAL A 38 -6.84 -1.57 8.69
CA VAL A 38 -7.11 -0.19 8.25
C VAL A 38 -5.97 0.74 8.66
N ALA A 39 -5.42 0.58 9.87
CA ALA A 39 -4.31 1.40 10.35
C ALA A 39 -3.02 1.12 9.57
N ASP A 40 -2.78 -0.11 9.16
CA ASP A 40 -1.61 -0.46 8.32
C ASP A 40 -1.75 0.12 6.91
N VAL A 41 -2.95 0.08 6.32
CA VAL A 41 -3.20 0.71 5.01
C VAL A 41 -3.08 2.23 5.08
N ILE A 42 -3.47 2.87 6.19
CA ILE A 42 -3.23 4.31 6.40
C ILE A 42 -1.73 4.61 6.43
N ARG A 43 -0.94 3.81 7.15
CA ARG A 43 0.53 3.97 7.17
C ARG A 43 1.14 3.79 5.78
N LEU A 44 0.64 2.84 5.00
CA LEU A 44 1.06 2.66 3.60
C LEU A 44 0.69 3.87 2.72
N GLU A 45 -0.51 4.46 2.90
CA GLU A 45 -0.93 5.68 2.21
C GLU A 45 0.03 6.84 2.49
N GLU A 46 0.36 7.07 3.77
CA GLU A 46 1.32 8.11 4.19
C GLU A 46 2.69 7.92 3.53
N LYS A 47 3.20 6.68 3.46
CA LYS A 47 4.47 6.37 2.76
C LYS A 47 4.39 6.69 1.27
N VAL A 48 3.27 6.37 0.62
CA VAL A 48 3.06 6.67 -0.79
C VAL A 48 2.93 8.17 -1.03
N GLU A 49 2.30 8.93 -0.13
CA GLU A 49 2.27 10.39 -0.17
C GLU A 49 3.68 11.00 -0.05
N THR A 50 4.50 10.48 0.86
CA THR A 50 5.92 10.85 0.95
C THR A 50 6.64 10.58 -0.36
N LEU A 51 6.46 9.39 -0.95
CA LEU A 51 7.09 9.03 -2.22
C LEU A 51 6.62 9.91 -3.39
N GLN A 52 5.34 10.32 -3.42
CA GLN A 52 4.81 11.27 -4.38
C GLN A 52 5.42 12.67 -4.22
N SER A 53 5.61 13.11 -2.97
CA SER A 53 6.29 14.36 -2.65
C SER A 53 7.74 14.33 -3.14
N LEU A 54 8.47 13.25 -2.84
CA LEU A 54 9.84 13.02 -3.31
C LEU A 54 9.91 13.01 -4.85
N TYR A 55 8.97 12.36 -5.54
CA TYR A 55 8.93 12.39 -7.00
C TYR A 55 8.81 13.82 -7.56
N ASN A 56 8.05 14.68 -6.89
CA ASN A 56 7.86 16.05 -7.32
C ASN A 56 9.10 16.92 -7.04
N SER A 57 9.82 16.68 -5.93
CA SER A 57 10.95 17.51 -5.49
C SER A 57 12.33 17.01 -5.91
N SER A 58 12.54 15.70 -6.08
CA SER A 58 13.86 15.09 -6.30
C SER A 58 14.05 14.55 -7.71
N ARG A 59 15.20 14.87 -8.33
CA ARG A 59 15.60 14.30 -9.63
C ARG A 59 15.90 12.81 -9.49
N ASN A 60 16.46 12.38 -8.35
CA ASN A 60 16.76 10.97 -8.09
C ASN A 60 15.47 10.15 -7.94
N ALA A 61 14.47 10.67 -7.23
CA ALA A 61 13.15 10.06 -7.16
C ALA A 61 12.52 9.87 -8.54
N ARG A 62 12.59 10.89 -9.41
CA ARG A 62 12.10 10.77 -10.79
C ARG A 62 12.84 9.74 -11.60
N ARG A 63 14.14 9.55 -11.36
CA ARG A 63 14.95 8.55 -12.05
C ARG A 63 14.56 7.13 -11.60
N ILE A 64 14.50 6.89 -10.29
CA ILE A 64 14.13 5.60 -9.69
C ILE A 64 12.71 5.21 -10.09
N LEU A 65 11.73 6.09 -9.90
CA LEU A 65 10.31 5.78 -10.13
C LEU A 65 9.91 5.75 -11.59
N LYS A 66 10.77 6.18 -12.51
CA LYS A 66 10.59 5.99 -13.96
C LYS A 66 11.14 4.66 -14.45
N ASP A 67 11.90 3.93 -13.62
CA ASP A 67 12.36 2.58 -13.93
C ASP A 67 11.17 1.66 -14.21
N TYR A 68 11.32 0.77 -15.19
CA TYR A 68 10.28 -0.18 -15.57
C TYR A 68 9.87 -1.09 -14.40
N LYS A 69 10.83 -1.50 -13.56
CA LYS A 69 10.57 -2.33 -12.39
C LYS A 69 9.67 -1.62 -11.38
N ALA A 70 9.96 -0.34 -11.08
CA ALA A 70 9.15 0.45 -10.15
C ALA A 70 7.71 0.61 -10.66
N LYS A 71 7.54 0.89 -11.97
CA LYS A 71 6.22 0.97 -12.59
C LYS A 71 5.45 -0.34 -12.53
N ALA A 72 6.10 -1.44 -12.94
CA ALA A 72 5.49 -2.76 -12.96
C ALA A 72 5.11 -3.22 -11.54
N PHE A 73 5.96 -2.90 -10.55
CA PHE A 73 5.67 -3.12 -9.15
C PHE A 73 4.41 -2.36 -8.71
N LEU A 74 4.37 -1.03 -8.88
CA LEU A 74 3.24 -0.19 -8.47
C LEU A 74 1.92 -0.65 -9.11
N GLU A 75 1.94 -0.96 -10.41
CA GLU A 75 0.76 -1.43 -11.12
C GLU A 75 0.28 -2.80 -10.62
N LYS A 76 1.20 -3.76 -10.45
CA LYS A 76 0.87 -5.11 -9.98
C LYS A 76 0.39 -5.08 -8.53
N SER A 77 1.04 -4.29 -7.69
CA SER A 77 0.72 -4.14 -6.27
C SER A 77 -0.64 -3.47 -6.08
N GLY A 78 -0.95 -2.42 -6.85
CA GLY A 78 -2.27 -1.77 -6.82
C GLY A 78 -3.40 -2.73 -7.16
N ARG A 79 -3.27 -3.45 -8.29
CA ARG A 79 -4.25 -4.47 -8.71
C ARG A 79 -4.39 -5.59 -7.68
N ALA A 80 -3.29 -6.04 -7.08
CA ALA A 80 -3.31 -7.09 -6.07
C ALA A 80 -4.01 -6.64 -4.79
N LEU A 81 -3.73 -5.42 -4.30
CA LEU A 81 -4.39 -4.84 -3.12
C LEU A 81 -5.90 -4.71 -3.33
N SER A 82 -6.32 -4.11 -4.46
CA SER A 82 -7.74 -3.93 -4.77
C SER A 82 -8.46 -5.27 -4.84
N ARG A 83 -7.90 -6.27 -5.54
CA ARG A 83 -8.51 -7.60 -5.64
C ARG A 83 -8.60 -8.31 -4.28
N ARG A 84 -7.56 -8.23 -3.45
CA ARG A 84 -7.51 -8.89 -2.13
C ARG A 84 -8.48 -8.23 -1.15
N SER A 85 -8.60 -6.90 -1.17
CA SER A 85 -9.53 -6.16 -0.31
C SER A 85 -10.99 -6.40 -0.68
N GLU A 86 -11.32 -6.42 -1.98
CA GLU A 86 -12.65 -6.81 -2.47
C GLU A 86 -12.98 -8.25 -2.08
N SER A 87 -12.03 -9.18 -2.26
CA SER A 87 -12.22 -10.57 -1.85
C SER A 87 -12.48 -10.69 -0.36
N TYR A 88 -11.76 -9.93 0.47
CA TYR A 88 -11.97 -9.90 1.91
C TYR A 88 -13.35 -9.37 2.28
N ARG A 89 -13.79 -8.25 1.67
CA ARG A 89 -15.13 -7.68 1.85
C ARG A 89 -16.23 -8.67 1.46
N ASP A 90 -16.13 -9.26 0.28
CA ASP A 90 -17.15 -10.16 -0.23
C ASP A 90 -17.27 -11.41 0.64
N LYS A 91 -16.14 -11.91 1.17
CA LYS A 91 -16.11 -13.08 2.03
C LYS A 91 -16.55 -12.80 3.46
N HIS A 92 -16.32 -11.60 3.97
CA HIS A 92 -16.75 -11.21 5.31
C HIS A 92 -18.25 -11.44 5.57
N HIS A 93 -19.10 -11.31 4.55
CA HIS A 93 -20.54 -11.59 4.67
C HIS A 93 -20.94 -13.04 4.41
N GLN A 94 -20.04 -13.86 3.85
CA GLN A 94 -20.37 -15.19 3.31
C GLN A 94 -19.81 -16.34 4.14
N ILE A 95 -18.70 -16.15 4.87
CA ILE A 95 -17.99 -17.25 5.52
C ILE A 95 -17.76 -17.00 7.02
N PRO A 96 -17.64 -18.08 7.83
CA PRO A 96 -17.27 -17.96 9.24
C PRO A 96 -15.90 -17.30 9.45
N ALA A 97 -15.73 -16.60 10.57
CA ALA A 97 -14.51 -15.86 10.92
C ALA A 97 -13.21 -16.68 10.80
N ALA A 98 -13.25 -17.97 11.17
CA ALA A 98 -12.09 -18.86 11.06
C ALA A 98 -11.56 -19.00 9.61
N HIS A 99 -12.44 -18.96 8.61
CA HIS A 99 -12.03 -18.99 7.20
C HIS A 99 -11.71 -17.60 6.64
N LEU A 100 -12.25 -16.55 7.25
CA LEU A 100 -11.97 -15.16 6.91
C LEU A 100 -10.53 -14.76 7.24
N ALA A 101 -9.95 -15.35 8.30
CA ALA A 101 -8.57 -15.12 8.72
C ALA A 101 -7.55 -15.34 7.58
N LYS A 102 -7.77 -16.33 6.70
CA LYS A 102 -6.89 -16.58 5.55
C LYS A 102 -6.90 -15.41 4.55
N TYR A 103 -8.06 -14.85 4.25
CA TYR A 103 -8.18 -13.73 3.32
C TYR A 103 -7.55 -12.47 3.92
N ARG A 104 -7.76 -12.26 5.22
CA ARG A 104 -7.10 -11.18 5.97
C ARG A 104 -5.58 -11.30 5.91
N ALA A 105 -5.04 -12.46 6.30
CA ALA A 105 -3.60 -12.72 6.28
C ALA A 105 -2.99 -12.43 4.91
N THR A 106 -3.60 -12.92 3.83
CA THR A 106 -3.08 -12.65 2.48
C THR A 106 -3.08 -11.16 2.10
N LEU A 107 -3.95 -10.34 2.70
CA LEU A 107 -3.97 -8.91 2.49
C LEU A 107 -2.97 -8.20 3.41
N GLU A 108 -2.86 -8.61 4.66
CA GLU A 108 -1.84 -8.17 5.63
C GLU A 108 -0.43 -8.37 5.05
N ASP A 109 -0.10 -9.60 4.63
CA ASP A 109 1.19 -9.95 4.02
C ASP A 109 1.50 -9.04 2.81
N HIS A 110 0.49 -8.76 1.97
CA HIS A 110 0.70 -7.90 0.79
C HIS A 110 0.94 -6.44 1.16
N VAL A 111 0.26 -5.95 2.19
CA VAL A 111 0.44 -4.57 2.68
C VAL A 111 1.84 -4.42 3.26
N GLU A 112 2.32 -5.43 4.00
CA GLU A 112 3.67 -5.47 4.54
C GLU A 112 4.73 -5.50 3.43
N ASP A 113 4.67 -6.46 2.50
CA ASP A 113 5.58 -6.58 1.35
C ASP A 113 5.70 -5.25 0.57
N VAL A 114 4.55 -4.59 0.36
CA VAL A 114 4.49 -3.32 -0.35
C VAL A 114 5.09 -2.20 0.49
N SER A 115 4.79 -2.15 1.78
CA SER A 115 5.33 -1.13 2.67
C SER A 115 6.86 -1.19 2.71
N GLU A 116 7.44 -2.38 2.80
CA GLU A 116 8.89 -2.58 2.83
C GLU A 116 9.56 -2.10 1.54
N GLU A 117 9.00 -2.41 0.37
CA GLU A 117 9.55 -1.95 -0.91
C GLU A 117 9.48 -0.42 -1.04
N ILE A 118 8.37 0.20 -0.62
CA ILE A 118 8.22 1.66 -0.63
C ILE A 118 9.24 2.32 0.31
N ASP A 119 9.45 1.76 1.51
CA ASP A 119 10.46 2.24 2.46
C ASP A 119 11.88 2.13 1.91
N SER A 120 12.18 1.04 1.20
CA SER A 120 13.46 0.88 0.51
C SER A 120 13.67 2.00 -0.51
N TRP A 121 12.66 2.32 -1.32
CA TRP A 121 12.78 3.38 -2.31
C TRP A 121 12.93 4.76 -1.69
N VAL A 122 12.17 5.07 -0.62
CA VAL A 122 12.31 6.32 0.12
C VAL A 122 13.74 6.45 0.66
N SER A 123 14.25 5.41 1.32
CA SER A 123 15.61 5.37 1.86
C SER A 123 16.67 5.57 0.77
N ASP A 124 16.54 4.88 -0.36
CA ASP A 124 17.47 5.01 -1.49
C ASP A 124 17.48 6.42 -2.07
N ILE A 125 16.32 7.05 -2.21
CA ILE A 125 16.19 8.42 -2.70
C ILE A 125 16.90 9.40 -1.76
N GLU A 126 16.64 9.29 -0.46
CA GLU A 126 17.24 10.17 0.56
C GLU A 126 18.76 10.00 0.65
N ASN A 127 19.26 8.77 0.56
CA ASN A 127 20.70 8.49 0.55
C ASN A 127 21.40 9.04 -0.70
N LEU A 128 20.73 8.99 -1.86
CA LEU A 128 21.28 9.54 -3.09
C LEU A 128 21.28 11.08 -3.12
N ASP A 129 20.32 11.72 -2.45
CA ASP A 129 20.23 13.17 -2.35
C ASP A 129 21.24 13.77 -1.35
N THR A 130 21.74 12.98 -0.40
CA THR A 130 22.76 13.40 0.58
C THR A 130 24.21 13.22 0.11
N THR A 131 24.43 12.60 -1.06
CA THR A 131 25.78 12.41 -1.61
C THR A 131 26.29 13.73 -2.21
N PRO A 132 27.42 14.31 -1.74
CA PRO A 132 27.92 15.57 -2.28
C PRO A 132 28.32 15.42 -3.74
N SER A 133 27.85 16.34 -4.58
CA SER A 133 28.26 16.40 -5.99
C SER A 133 29.78 16.59 -6.10
N PRO A 134 30.47 15.88 -7.01
CA PRO A 134 31.90 16.10 -7.23
C PRO A 134 32.14 17.56 -7.67
N PRO A 135 33.24 18.20 -7.20
CA PRO A 135 33.55 19.57 -7.61
C PRO A 135 33.71 19.63 -9.13
N SER A 136 33.08 20.64 -9.73
CA SER A 136 33.09 20.93 -11.17
C SER A 136 34.45 21.38 -11.68
#